data_AF-A0AAN9TYX0-F1
#
_entry.id   AF-A0AAN9TYX0-F1
#
_cell.length_a   1.000
_cell.length_b   1.000
_cell.length_c   1.000
_cell.angle_alpha   90.00
_cell.angle_beta   90.00
_cell.angle_gamma   90.00
#
_symmetry.space_group_name_H-M   'P 1'
#
loop_
_entity.id
_entity.type
_entity.pdbx_description
1 polymer ?
#
loop_
_entity_poly.entity_id
_entity_poly.type
_entity_poly.pdbx_seq_one_letter_code
_entity_poly.pdbx_strand_id
1 'polypeptide(L)'
;MQAPVVVMNTGSGERQTGRKAQLSNITAAKIVSDIIRSCLGPKAMLKMLLDPMGGIVLTNDGHAILREIEVSHPAAKSMIELSRTQDEEVGDGTTTVIILGKLRRLYAAPNLDLKRG
;
A
#
# COMPACT_ATOMS: atom_id res chain seq x y z
N MET A 1 -10.22 22.97 40.45
CA MET A 1 -9.09 23.38 39.58
C MET A 1 -8.57 22.12 38.90
N GLN A 2 -8.91 21.91 37.63
CA GLN A 2 -8.47 20.75 36.85
C GLN A 2 -7.06 21.07 36.32
N ALA A 3 -6.05 20.33 36.77
CA ALA A 3 -4.69 20.48 36.26
C ALA A 3 -4.63 19.99 34.80
N PRO A 4 -3.87 20.67 33.91
CA PRO A 4 -3.75 20.25 32.53
C PRO A 4 -3.01 18.92 32.45
N VAL A 5 -3.67 17.90 31.91
CA VAL A 5 -3.04 16.62 31.58
C VAL A 5 -2.20 16.84 30.33
N VAL A 6 -0.90 17.05 30.53
CA VAL A 6 0.08 17.05 29.44
C VAL A 6 0.33 15.60 29.06
N VAL A 7 -0.29 15.15 27.97
CA VAL A 7 0.02 13.86 27.35
C VAL A 7 1.37 14.00 26.63
N MET A 8 2.45 13.68 27.34
CA MET A 8 3.79 13.63 26.77
C MET A 8 3.92 12.32 26.00
N ASN A 9 3.93 12.38 24.67
CA ASN A 9 4.27 11.23 23.84
C ASN A 9 5.75 10.90 24.04
N THR A 10 6.05 9.95 24.93
CA THR A 10 7.39 9.42 25.21
C THR A 10 7.88 8.45 24.14
N GLY A 11 7.20 8.37 22.99
CA GLY A 11 7.71 7.68 21.83
C GLY A 11 8.71 8.55 21.09
N SER A 12 9.99 8.21 21.18
CA SER A 12 11.03 8.51 20.19
C SER A 12 10.68 7.87 18.84
N GLY A 13 9.49 8.13 18.30
CA GLY A 13 9.11 7.69 16.96
C GLY A 13 9.90 8.52 15.97
N GLU A 14 10.66 7.86 15.09
CA GLU A 14 11.30 8.52 13.96
C GLU A 14 10.23 9.23 13.13
N ARG A 15 10.04 10.52 13.41
CA ARG A 15 9.00 11.31 12.77
C ARG A 15 9.54 11.74 11.42
N GLN A 16 9.16 11.00 10.39
CA GLN A 16 9.44 11.43 9.02
C GLN A 16 8.54 12.62 8.68
N THR A 17 9.15 13.78 8.46
CA THR A 17 8.44 15.03 8.18
C THR A 17 8.50 15.42 6.70
N GLY A 18 7.43 16.07 6.24
CA GLY A 18 7.35 16.72 4.94
C GLY A 18 7.56 15.79 3.74
N ARG A 19 8.37 16.25 2.79
CA ARG A 19 8.55 15.63 1.46
C ARG A 19 9.17 14.24 1.52
N LYS A 20 10.05 13.97 2.49
CA LYS A 20 10.68 12.64 2.67
C LYS A 20 9.64 11.57 3.01
N ALA A 21 8.69 11.88 3.90
CA ALA A 21 7.60 10.96 4.24
C ALA A 21 6.69 10.68 3.04
N GLN A 22 6.41 11.70 2.22
CA GLN A 22 5.60 11.54 1.01
C GLN A 22 6.30 10.67 -0.04
N LEU A 23 7.59 10.89 -0.28
CA LEU A 23 8.39 10.06 -1.17
C LEU A 23 8.43 8.61 -0.69
N SER A 24 8.62 8.38 0.62
CA SER A 24 8.56 7.02 1.20
C SER A 24 7.21 6.35 0.95
N ASN A 25 6.11 7.08 1.19
CA ASN A 25 4.75 6.59 0.92
C ASN A 25 4.54 6.21 -0.56
N ILE A 26 5.06 7.03 -1.48
CA ILE A 26 4.94 6.79 -2.93
C ILE A 26 5.75 5.58 -3.34
N THR A 27 6.98 5.45 -2.85
CA THR A 27 7.85 4.31 -3.14
C THR A 27 7.22 3.00 -2.64
N ALA A 28 6.65 3.00 -1.43
CA ALA A 28 5.95 1.85 -0.90
C ALA A 28 4.75 1.44 -1.78
N ALA A 29 3.90 2.40 -2.17
CA ALA A 29 2.76 2.13 -3.06
C ALA A 29 3.21 1.66 -4.45
N LYS A 30 4.34 2.17 -4.95
CA LYS A 30 4.93 1.76 -6.22
C LYS A 30 5.35 0.29 -6.21
N ILE A 31 6.05 -0.13 -5.16
CA ILE A 31 6.50 -1.52 -4.99
C ILE A 31 5.31 -2.47 -4.97
N VAL A 32 4.28 -2.18 -4.15
CA VAL A 32 3.08 -3.01 -4.06
C VAL A 32 2.41 -3.18 -5.43
N SER A 33 2.23 -2.08 -6.15
CA SER A 33 1.61 -2.12 -7.47
C SER A 33 2.47 -2.85 -8.52
N ASP A 34 3.79 -2.76 -8.45
CA ASP A 34 4.68 -3.43 -9.41
C ASP A 34 4.59 -4.96 -9.25
N ILE A 35 4.35 -5.48 -8.05
CA ILE A 35 4.15 -6.91 -7.77
C ILE A 35 2.89 -7.44 -8.46
N ILE A 36 1.77 -6.74 -8.31
CA ILE A 36 0.46 -7.17 -8.82
C ILE A 36 0.18 -6.79 -10.27
N ARG A 37 1.00 -5.91 -10.88
CA ARG A 37 0.76 -5.41 -12.24
C ARG A 37 0.65 -6.53 -13.28
N SER A 38 1.44 -7.60 -13.12
CA SER A 38 1.41 -8.76 -14.02
C SER A 38 0.20 -9.68 -13.82
N CYS A 39 -0.61 -9.42 -12.79
CA CYS A 39 -1.85 -10.16 -12.50
C CYS A 39 -3.07 -9.49 -13.13
N LEU A 40 -2.91 -8.35 -13.81
CA LEU A 40 -3.99 -7.63 -14.47
C LEU A 40 -4.19 -8.11 -15.91
N GLY A 41 -5.44 -8.45 -16.26
CA GLY A 41 -5.90 -8.68 -17.62
C GLY A 41 -5.97 -10.17 -18.03
N PRO A 42 -6.44 -10.44 -19.26
CA PRO A 42 -6.71 -11.82 -19.71
C PRO A 42 -5.45 -12.67 -19.94
N LYS A 43 -4.27 -12.03 -19.98
CA LYS A 43 -2.96 -12.69 -20.02
C LYS A 43 -2.22 -12.57 -18.68
N ALA A 44 -2.97 -12.48 -17.59
CA ALA A 44 -2.41 -12.45 -16.24
C ALA A 44 -1.55 -13.71 -16.00
N MET A 45 -0.38 -13.51 -15.40
CA MET A 45 0.49 -14.61 -14.99
C MET A 45 0.18 -15.01 -13.55
N LEU A 46 0.21 -16.31 -13.28
CA LEU A 46 0.11 -16.83 -11.92
C LEU A 46 1.36 -16.45 -11.12
N LYS A 47 1.15 -16.13 -9.84
CA LYS A 47 2.22 -15.94 -8.86
C LYS A 47 2.31 -17.17 -7.97
N MET A 48 3.54 -17.61 -7.77
CA MET A 48 3.88 -18.61 -6.76
C MET A 48 4.27 -17.86 -5.49
N LEU A 49 3.51 -18.07 -4.43
CA LEU A 49 3.74 -17.53 -3.10
C LEU A 49 4.21 -18.68 -2.21
N LEU A 50 5.20 -18.38 -1.38
CA LEU A 50 5.73 -19.31 -0.38
C LEU A 50 5.36 -18.77 1.00
N ASP A 51 4.53 -19.52 1.70
CA ASP A 51 4.14 -19.26 3.09
C ASP A 51 5.33 -19.58 4.02
N PRO A 52 5.54 -18.90 5.16
CA PRO A 52 6.64 -19.19 6.07
C PRO A 52 6.62 -20.62 6.63
N MET A 53 5.45 -21.28 6.60
CA MET A 53 5.29 -22.69 6.98
C MET A 53 5.66 -23.68 5.85
N GLY A 54 6.11 -23.19 4.69
CA GLY A 54 6.49 -24.00 3.54
C GLY A 54 5.34 -24.38 2.62
N GLY A 55 4.14 -23.83 2.84
CA GLY A 55 3.00 -23.96 1.92
C GLY A 55 3.24 -23.19 0.61
N ILE A 56 2.85 -23.78 -0.51
CA ILE A 56 2.95 -23.12 -1.82
C ILE A 56 1.54 -22.75 -2.29
N VAL A 57 1.30 -21.46 -2.51
CA VAL A 57 0.05 -20.95 -3.07
C VAL A 57 0.31 -20.43 -4.48
N LEU A 58 -0.41 -20.98 -5.46
CA LEU A 58 -0.36 -20.51 -6.84
C LEU A 58 -1.66 -19.76 -7.17
N THR A 59 -1.59 -18.45 -7.42
CA THR A 59 -2.79 -17.67 -7.72
C THR A 59 -2.49 -16.45 -8.58
N ASN A 60 -3.48 -16.02 -9.35
CA ASN A 60 -3.48 -14.74 -10.07
C ASN A 60 -4.37 -13.69 -9.37
N ASP A 61 -5.08 -14.06 -8.30
CA ASP A 61 -5.88 -13.10 -7.56
C ASP A 61 -4.99 -12.13 -6.79
N GLY A 62 -5.09 -10.85 -7.15
CA GLY A 62 -4.33 -9.76 -6.53
C GLY A 62 -4.62 -9.65 -5.03
N HIS A 63 -5.85 -9.92 -4.58
CA HIS A 63 -6.19 -9.83 -3.16
C HIS A 63 -5.57 -10.96 -2.34
N ALA A 64 -5.68 -12.21 -2.80
CA ALA A 64 -4.97 -13.33 -2.21
C ALA A 64 -3.45 -13.08 -2.15
N ILE A 65 -2.84 -12.59 -3.25
CA ILE A 65 -1.42 -12.24 -3.28
C ILE A 65 -1.07 -11.18 -2.24
N LEU A 66 -1.87 -10.13 -2.13
CA LEU A 66 -1.62 -9.03 -1.20
C LEU A 66 -1.80 -9.42 0.27
N ARG A 67 -2.63 -10.42 0.57
CA ARG A 67 -2.79 -10.97 1.93
C ARG A 67 -1.59 -11.76 2.40
N GLU A 68 -0.92 -12.50 1.51
CA GLU A 68 0.26 -13.30 1.83
C GLU A 68 1.54 -12.46 1.95
N ILE A 69 1.54 -11.22 1.45
CA ILE A 69 2.73 -10.36 1.49
C ILE A 69 2.80 -9.60 2.83
N GLU A 70 3.87 -9.83 3.58
CA GLU A 70 4.19 -9.02 4.75
C GLU A 70 4.76 -7.64 4.34
N VAL A 71 4.04 -6.57 4.72
CA VAL A 71 4.49 -5.18 4.50
C VAL A 71 4.62 -4.42 5.81
N SER A 72 5.79 -3.79 6.00
CA SER A 72 6.09 -2.93 7.14
C SER A 72 5.55 -1.51 6.99
N HIS A 73 5.53 -0.99 5.76
CA HIS A 73 5.22 0.41 5.50
C HIS A 73 3.71 0.70 5.65
N PRO A 74 3.27 1.71 6.44
CA PRO A 74 1.85 1.98 6.70
C PRO A 74 1.05 2.30 5.43
N ALA A 75 1.62 3.09 4.51
CA ALA A 75 0.99 3.33 3.21
C ALA A 75 0.74 2.06 2.38
N ALA A 76 1.56 1.02 2.52
CA ALA A 76 1.34 -0.26 1.84
C ALA A 76 0.21 -1.05 2.51
N LYS A 77 0.14 -1.04 3.85
CA LYS A 77 -0.97 -1.67 4.59
C LYS A 77 -2.33 -1.08 4.21
N SER A 78 -2.43 0.25 4.13
CA SER A 78 -3.68 0.88 3.68
C SER A 78 -4.05 0.51 2.24
N MET A 79 -3.08 0.21 1.37
CA MET A 79 -3.39 -0.28 0.01
C MET A 79 -3.98 -1.68 0.06
N ILE A 80 -3.47 -2.58 0.90
CA ILE A 80 -4.03 -3.94 1.07
C ILE A 80 -5.44 -3.88 1.66
N GLU A 81 -5.70 -2.97 2.60
CA GLU A 81 -7.05 -2.76 3.12
C GLU A 81 -8.01 -2.27 2.02
N LEU A 82 -7.56 -1.39 1.13
CA LEU A 82 -8.37 -0.95 -0.02
C LEU A 82 -8.67 -2.10 -0.98
N SER A 83 -7.73 -3.01 -1.27
CA SER A 83 -8.05 -4.19 -2.10
C SER A 83 -9.05 -5.10 -1.42
N ARG A 84 -8.96 -5.25 -0.08
CA ARG A 84 -9.92 -6.02 0.69
C ARG A 84 -11.32 -5.47 0.60
N THR A 85 -11.49 -4.17 0.81
CA THR A 85 -12.82 -3.54 0.69
C THR A 85 -13.37 -3.67 -0.72
N GLN A 86 -12.53 -3.53 -1.76
CA GLN A 86 -12.96 -3.71 -3.15
C GLN A 86 -13.43 -5.15 -3.43
N ASP A 87 -12.72 -6.13 -2.88
CA ASP A 87 -13.07 -7.55 -2.97
C ASP A 87 -14.41 -7.85 -2.27
N GLU A 88 -14.62 -7.28 -1.07
CA GLU A 88 -15.85 -7.46 -0.30
C GLU A 88 -17.07 -6.81 -0.98
N GLU A 89 -16.90 -5.66 -1.64
CA GLU A 89 -18.01 -4.93 -2.28
C GLU A 89 -18.37 -5.45 -3.68
N VAL A 90 -17.38 -5.77 -4.51
CA VAL A 90 -17.60 -6.07 -5.95
C VAL A 90 -17.01 -7.42 -6.35
N GLY A 91 -16.03 -7.94 -5.63
CA GLY A 91 -15.35 -9.20 -5.96
C GLY A 91 -14.48 -9.17 -7.23
N ASP A 92 -14.32 -8.00 -7.85
CA ASP A 92 -13.43 -7.78 -9.00
C ASP A 92 -12.86 -6.35 -8.96
N GLY A 93 -11.82 -6.11 -9.76
CA GLY A 93 -11.15 -4.82 -9.85
C GLY A 93 -10.17 -4.56 -8.71
N THR A 94 -9.92 -5.54 -7.84
CA THR A 94 -8.92 -5.47 -6.75
C THR A 94 -7.56 -5.01 -7.27
N THR A 95 -7.10 -5.60 -8.37
CA THR A 95 -5.82 -5.25 -9.02
C THR A 95 -5.85 -3.85 -9.64
N THR A 96 -6.98 -3.47 -10.24
CA THR A 96 -7.18 -2.17 -10.90
C THR A 96 -7.18 -1.02 -9.91
N VAL A 97 -7.86 -1.17 -8.77
CA VAL A 97 -7.92 -0.18 -7.69
C VAL A 97 -6.54 0.12 -7.13
N ILE A 98 -5.70 -0.90 -6.95
CA ILE A 98 -4.35 -0.71 -6.40
C ILE A 98 -3.45 0.02 -7.39
N ILE A 99 -3.55 -0.29 -8.69
CA ILE A 99 -2.80 0.40 -9.75
C ILE A 99 -3.25 1.87 -9.86
N LEU A 100 -4.55 2.15 -9.77
CA LEU A 100 -5.09 3.51 -9.72
C LEU A 100 -4.66 4.27 -8.45
N GLY A 101 -4.62 3.61 -7.30
CA GLY A 101 -4.13 4.16 -6.05
C GLY A 101 -2.68 4.63 -6.15
N LYS A 102 -1.81 3.84 -6.81
CA LYS A 102 -0.44 4.26 -7.16
C LYS A 102 -0.44 5.52 -8.03
N LEU A 103 -1.28 5.56 -9.06
CA LEU A 103 -1.34 6.68 -10.01
C LEU A 103 -1.71 7.99 -9.30
N ARG A 104 -2.73 7.99 -8.43
CA ARG A 104 -3.12 9.16 -7.63
C ARG A 104 -1.95 9.67 -6.77
N ARG A 105 -1.20 8.76 -6.14
CA ARG A 105 -0.07 9.09 -5.27
C ARG A 105 1.15 9.59 -6.05
N LEU A 106 1.37 9.07 -7.26
CA LEU A 106 2.38 9.56 -8.20
C LEU A 106 2.05 10.94 -8.77
N TYR A 107 0.80 11.24 -9.13
CA TYR A 107 0.40 12.58 -9.57
C TYR A 107 0.40 13.62 -8.44
N ALA A 108 0.31 13.20 -7.18
CA ALA A 108 0.57 14.09 -6.05
C ALA A 108 2.06 14.48 -5.93
N ALA A 109 2.99 13.67 -6.47
CA ALA A 109 4.42 13.91 -6.39
C ALA A 109 4.91 15.15 -7.18
N PRO A 110 4.52 15.41 -8.45
CA PRO A 110 4.90 16.64 -9.14
C PRO A 110 4.19 17.89 -8.59
N ASN A 111 2.98 17.75 -8.03
CA ASN A 111 2.28 18.86 -7.35
C ASN A 111 2.93 19.28 -6.03
N LEU A 112 3.85 18.49 -5.49
CA LEU A 112 4.68 18.85 -4.36
C LEU A 112 5.86 19.77 -4.74
N ASP A 113 6.27 19.76 -6.01
CA ASP A 113 7.28 20.68 -6.53
C ASP A 113 6.69 22.07 -6.85
N LEU A 114 5.39 22.16 -7.18
CA LEU A 114 4.73 23.43 -7.52
C LEU A 114 4.38 24.34 -6.32
N LYS A 115 4.48 23.88 -5.07
CA LYS A 115 4.31 24.75 -3.89
C LYS A 115 5.59 25.50 -3.48
N ARG A 116 6.50 25.69 -4.44
CA ARG A 116 7.58 26.67 -4.37
C ARG A 116 7.27 27.77 -5.37
N GLY A 117 6.44 28.71 -4.93
CA GLY A 117 6.06 29.95 -5.59
C GLY A 117 5.37 30.82 -4.58
#